data_AF-T1RQK0-F1
#
_entry.id   AF-T1RQK0-F1
#
_cell.length_a   1.000
_cell.length_b   1.000
_cell.length_c   1.000
_cell.angle_alpha   90.00
_cell.angle_beta   90.00
_cell.angle_gamma   90.00
#
_symmetry.space_group_name_H-M   'P 1'
#
loop_
_entity.id
_entity.type
_entity.pdbx_description
1 polymer ?
#
loop_
_entity_poly.entity_id
_entity_poly.type
_entity_poly.pdbx_seq_one_letter_code
_entity_poly.pdbx_strand_id
1 'polypeptide(L)'
;QSFFNGLASGAASSCEGKGFYTYNAFIAAANAYSGFGTTGSADVRKRELAAFFANVMHETGGMCYINERNPPMTYCMSSATWPCASGKSYHGRGPLQLTWNYNYGPAGKSIGFNGVNNPEKVGQDLTISFKTAVWFWMKN
;
A
#
# COMPACT_ATOMS: atom_id res chain seq x y z
N GLN A 1 -13.65 2.98 -12.81
CA GLN A 1 -12.69 3.96 -13.36
C GLN A 1 -13.00 5.40 -12.94
N SER A 2 -14.13 6.02 -13.35
CA SER A 2 -14.42 7.45 -13.12
C SER A 2 -14.29 7.89 -11.64
N PHE A 3 -14.90 7.15 -10.71
CA PHE A 3 -14.79 7.43 -9.27
C PHE A 3 -13.32 7.49 -8.79
N PHE A 4 -12.51 6.49 -9.15
CA PHE A 4 -11.09 6.45 -8.78
C PHE A 4 -10.32 7.63 -9.37
N ASN A 5 -10.60 7.99 -10.63
CA ASN A 5 -9.98 9.16 -11.26
C ASN A 5 -10.33 10.46 -10.51
N GLY A 6 -11.55 10.58 -9.98
CA GLY A 6 -11.95 11.72 -9.15
C GLY A 6 -11.11 11.84 -7.86
N LEU A 7 -10.78 10.72 -7.22
CA LEU A 7 -9.86 10.71 -6.07
C LEU A 7 -8.44 11.13 -6.49
N ALA A 8 -7.88 10.47 -7.51
CA ALA A 8 -6.51 10.70 -7.96
C ALA A 8 -6.31 12.06 -8.67
N SER A 9 -7.37 12.69 -9.17
CA SER A 9 -7.28 14.02 -9.79
C SER A 9 -6.94 15.12 -8.79
N GLY A 10 -7.25 14.93 -7.51
CA GLY A 10 -6.96 15.91 -6.44
C GLY A 10 -5.46 16.13 -6.19
N ALA A 11 -4.61 15.14 -6.51
CA ALA A 11 -3.16 15.28 -6.40
C ALA A 11 -2.62 16.28 -7.44
N ALA A 12 -1.72 17.18 -7.02
CA ALA A 12 -1.01 18.09 -7.91
C ALA A 12 -0.18 17.32 -8.96
N SER A 13 0.12 17.95 -10.10
CA SER A 13 0.93 17.34 -11.15
C SER A 13 2.38 17.04 -10.73
N SER A 14 2.89 17.77 -9.73
CA SER A 14 4.22 17.58 -9.15
C SER A 14 4.29 16.47 -8.10
N CYS A 15 3.15 15.88 -7.71
CA CYS A 15 3.11 14.79 -6.73
C CYS A 15 3.78 13.53 -7.29
N GLU A 16 4.63 12.90 -6.49
CA GLU A 16 5.27 11.63 -6.81
C GLU A 16 4.26 10.53 -7.18
N GLY A 17 3.12 10.48 -6.47
CA GLY A 17 2.05 9.51 -6.71
C GLY A 17 1.24 9.77 -7.98
N LYS A 18 1.43 10.89 -8.67
CA LYS A 18 0.67 11.25 -9.86
C LYS A 18 1.02 10.30 -11.02
N GLY A 19 0.05 9.50 -11.44
CA GLY A 19 0.25 8.46 -12.46
C GLY A 19 0.75 7.12 -11.91
N PHE A 20 1.22 7.07 -10.66
CA PHE A 20 1.60 5.84 -9.99
C PHE A 20 0.39 5.10 -9.40
N TYR A 21 -0.51 5.81 -8.71
CA TYR A 21 -1.74 5.22 -8.20
C TYR A 21 -2.78 5.12 -9.31
N THR A 22 -2.95 3.92 -9.87
CA THR A 22 -3.85 3.68 -11.01
C THR A 22 -5.01 2.76 -10.63
N TYR A 23 -6.16 2.97 -11.29
CA TYR A 23 -7.33 2.12 -11.12
C TYR A 23 -7.04 0.64 -11.43
N ASN A 24 -6.27 0.37 -12.50
CA ASN A 24 -5.95 -1.00 -12.90
C ASN A 24 -5.11 -1.71 -11.83
N ALA A 25 -4.13 -1.01 -11.24
CA ALA A 25 -3.34 -1.56 -10.13
C ALA A 25 -4.22 -1.83 -8.89
N PHE A 26 -5.12 -0.91 -8.55
CA PHE A 26 -6.09 -1.12 -7.46
C PHE A 26 -6.99 -2.34 -7.71
N ILE A 27 -7.59 -2.48 -8.90
CA ILE A 27 -8.47 -3.61 -9.22
C ILE A 27 -7.71 -4.93 -9.19
N ALA A 28 -6.48 -4.97 -9.73
CA ALA A 28 -5.63 -6.16 -9.66
C ALA A 28 -5.32 -6.58 -8.22
N ALA A 29 -5.11 -5.62 -7.32
CA ALA A 29 -4.90 -5.90 -5.90
C ALA A 29 -6.19 -6.33 -5.19
N ALA A 30 -7.30 -5.62 -5.40
CA ALA A 30 -8.59 -5.93 -4.79
C ALA A 30 -9.04 -7.36 -5.11
N ASN A 31 -8.88 -7.78 -6.37
CA ASN A 31 -9.25 -9.12 -6.82
C ASN A 31 -8.34 -10.23 -6.27
N ALA A 32 -7.14 -9.91 -5.77
CA ALA A 32 -6.21 -10.89 -5.22
C ALA A 32 -6.57 -11.32 -3.78
N TYR A 33 -7.44 -10.57 -3.09
CA TYR A 33 -7.83 -10.83 -1.70
C TYR A 33 -9.34 -11.04 -1.60
N SER A 34 -9.75 -12.31 -1.61
CA SER A 34 -11.16 -12.70 -1.48
C SER A 34 -11.80 -12.07 -0.24
N GLY A 35 -13.00 -11.52 -0.41
CA GLY A 35 -13.78 -10.85 0.63
C GLY A 35 -13.64 -9.32 0.65
N PHE A 36 -12.54 -8.76 0.16
CA PHE A 36 -12.32 -7.31 0.13
C PHE A 36 -13.35 -6.63 -0.78
N GLY A 37 -14.13 -5.69 -0.23
CA GLY A 37 -15.18 -4.96 -0.95
C GLY A 37 -16.29 -5.84 -1.52
N THR A 38 -16.35 -7.12 -1.12
CA THR A 38 -17.22 -8.15 -1.70
C THR A 38 -18.04 -8.91 -0.66
N THR A 39 -17.83 -8.63 0.63
CA THR A 39 -18.54 -9.28 1.74
C THR A 39 -19.77 -8.49 2.20
N GLY A 40 -20.88 -9.18 2.46
CA GLY A 40 -22.11 -8.58 3.00
C GLY A 40 -22.96 -7.84 1.97
N SER A 41 -23.85 -6.96 2.46
CA SER A 41 -24.78 -6.21 1.62
C SER A 41 -24.07 -5.18 0.73
N ALA A 42 -24.77 -4.64 -0.27
CA ALA A 42 -24.22 -3.60 -1.13
C ALA A 42 -23.72 -2.37 -0.34
N ASP A 43 -24.44 -1.98 0.72
CA ASP A 43 -24.04 -0.83 1.55
C ASP A 43 -22.82 -1.13 2.41
N VAL A 44 -22.67 -2.36 2.92
CA VAL A 44 -21.48 -2.79 3.64
C VAL A 44 -20.26 -2.75 2.73
N ARG A 45 -20.38 -3.31 1.52
CA ARG A 45 -19.30 -3.28 0.51
C ARG A 45 -18.88 -1.86 0.14
N LYS A 46 -19.84 -0.95 -0.04
CA LYS A 46 -19.55 0.48 -0.29
C LYS A 46 -18.87 1.14 0.90
N ARG A 47 -19.30 0.86 2.13
CA ARG A 47 -18.68 1.40 3.35
C ARG A 47 -17.26 0.90 3.52
N GLU A 48 -16.97 -0.37 3.25
CA GLU A 48 -15.61 -0.90 3.30
C GLU A 48 -14.69 -0.20 2.30
N LEU A 49 -15.12 -0.08 1.03
CA LEU A 49 -14.34 0.62 0.01
C LEU A 49 -14.14 2.09 0.35
N ALA A 50 -15.16 2.77 0.88
CA ALA A 50 -15.06 4.15 1.33
C ALA A 50 -14.07 4.30 2.50
N ALA A 51 -14.12 3.40 3.48
CA ALA A 51 -13.19 3.40 4.61
C ALA A 51 -11.75 3.13 4.17
N PHE A 52 -11.54 2.15 3.29
CA PHE A 52 -10.22 1.88 2.72
C PHE A 52 -9.66 3.12 2.01
N PHE A 53 -10.43 3.73 1.09
CA PHE A 53 -9.96 4.92 0.37
C PHE A 53 -9.82 6.14 1.27
N ALA A 54 -10.63 6.30 2.32
CA ALA A 54 -10.45 7.40 3.27
C ALA A 54 -9.08 7.31 3.98
N ASN A 55 -8.70 6.11 4.45
CA ASN A 55 -7.38 5.89 5.04
C ASN A 55 -6.27 6.08 4.01
N VAL A 56 -6.41 5.53 2.79
CA VAL A 56 -5.42 5.76 1.72
C VAL A 56 -5.20 7.24 1.46
N MET A 57 -6.29 8.02 1.35
CA MET A 57 -6.20 9.45 1.10
C MET A 57 -5.54 10.19 2.26
N HIS A 58 -5.77 9.77 3.51
CA HIS A 58 -5.09 10.34 4.66
C HIS A 58 -3.58 10.06 4.64
N GLU A 59 -3.20 8.80 4.55
CA GLU A 59 -1.80 8.33 4.65
C GLU A 59 -0.90 8.83 3.52
N THR A 60 -1.47 9.08 2.33
CA THR A 60 -0.71 9.50 1.15
C THR A 60 -0.83 10.99 0.84
N GLY A 61 -1.52 11.77 1.68
CA GLY A 61 -1.82 13.17 1.39
C GLY A 61 -2.62 13.34 0.10
N GLY A 62 -3.65 12.52 -0.09
CA GLY A 62 -4.53 12.53 -1.26
C GLY A 62 -3.90 11.88 -2.49
N MET A 63 -3.27 10.72 -2.33
CA MET A 63 -2.51 10.00 -3.37
C MET A 63 -1.34 10.82 -3.94
N CYS A 64 -0.77 11.74 -3.14
CA CYS A 64 0.34 12.58 -3.56
C CYS A 64 1.71 11.90 -3.33
N TYR A 65 1.85 11.16 -2.22
CA TYR A 65 3.13 10.56 -1.82
C TYR A 65 3.11 9.04 -1.98
N ILE A 66 4.22 8.49 -2.49
CA ILE A 66 4.46 7.05 -2.51
C ILE A 66 5.27 6.66 -1.28
N ASN A 67 6.33 7.42 -0.99
CA ASN A 67 7.23 7.18 0.12
C ASN A 67 6.96 8.16 1.28
N GLU A 68 7.16 7.68 2.50
CA GLU A 68 7.18 8.50 3.71
C GLU A 68 8.17 9.67 3.55
N ARG A 69 7.76 10.85 3.99
CA ARG A 69 8.58 12.06 3.88
C ARG A 69 9.52 12.17 5.08
N ASN A 70 10.80 12.38 4.80
CA ASN A 70 11.84 12.59 5.82
C ASN A 70 11.81 11.52 6.93
N PRO A 71 11.92 10.22 6.57
CA PRO A 71 11.80 9.16 7.56
C PRO A 71 12.90 9.30 8.63
N PRO A 72 12.56 9.28 9.93
CA PRO A 72 13.51 9.51 11.00
C PRO A 72 14.45 8.32 11.23
N MET A 73 14.12 7.15 10.67
CA MET A 73 14.87 5.92 10.82
C MET A 73 14.66 4.96 9.65
N THR A 74 15.39 3.85 9.66
CA THR A 74 15.25 2.77 8.67
C THR A 74 14.09 1.81 8.98
N TYR A 75 13.41 1.97 10.11
CA TYR A 75 12.32 1.10 10.57
C TYR A 75 12.72 -0.38 10.59
N CYS A 76 13.94 -0.62 11.05
CA CYS A 76 14.48 -1.94 11.30
C CYS A 76 14.32 -2.29 12.78
N MET A 77 13.57 -3.34 13.08
CA MET A 77 13.54 -3.99 14.38
C MET A 77 14.27 -5.33 14.30
N SER A 78 15.24 -5.55 15.20
CA SER A 78 15.97 -6.83 15.25
C SER A 78 14.99 -8.00 15.40
N SER A 79 15.08 -8.98 14.51
CA SER A 79 14.16 -10.12 14.44
C SER A 79 14.86 -11.32 13.81
N ALA A 80 14.68 -12.51 14.38
CA ALA A 80 15.13 -13.76 13.77
C ALA A 80 14.23 -14.19 12.59
N THR A 81 12.94 -13.87 12.66
CA THR A 81 11.95 -14.29 11.63
C THR A 81 12.00 -13.40 10.40
N TRP A 82 12.15 -12.09 10.61
CA TRP A 82 12.21 -11.10 9.54
C TRP A 82 13.44 -10.20 9.71
N PRO A 83 14.66 -10.75 9.54
CA PRO A 83 15.89 -10.00 9.76
C PRO A 83 15.97 -8.82 8.80
N CYS A 84 16.48 -7.68 9.28
CA CYS A 84 16.67 -6.53 8.42
C CYS A 84 17.82 -6.79 7.43
N ALA A 85 17.60 -6.49 6.16
CA ALA A 85 18.65 -6.52 5.16
C ALA A 85 19.55 -5.28 5.29
N SER A 86 20.86 -5.49 5.18
CA SER A 86 21.84 -4.39 5.25
C SER A 86 21.56 -3.34 4.15
N GLY A 87 21.63 -2.06 4.53
CA GLY A 87 21.39 -0.94 3.62
C GLY A 87 19.92 -0.73 3.22
N LYS A 88 18.97 -1.50 3.78
CA LYS A 88 17.54 -1.36 3.48
C LYS A 88 16.81 -0.52 4.52
N SER A 89 15.77 0.17 4.05
CA SER A 89 14.86 0.96 4.87
C SER A 89 13.42 0.52 4.61
N TYR A 90 12.70 0.30 5.69
CA TYR A 90 11.31 -0.15 5.76
C TYR A 90 10.38 0.99 6.17
N HIS A 91 10.71 2.23 5.80
CA HIS A 91 9.81 3.38 5.95
C HIS A 91 8.50 3.19 5.19
N GLY A 92 7.51 4.03 5.50
CA GLY A 92 6.18 3.97 4.91
C GLY A 92 6.22 4.01 3.39
N ARG A 93 5.59 3.01 2.74
CA ARG A 93 5.38 3.03 1.28
C ARG A 93 3.99 2.60 0.88
N GLY A 94 3.54 3.19 -0.21
CA GLY A 94 2.29 2.83 -0.87
C GLY A 94 1.04 3.35 -0.15
N PRO A 95 -0.15 2.84 -0.52
CA PRO A 95 -1.43 3.46 -0.18
C PRO A 95 -1.73 3.53 1.32
N LEU A 96 -1.28 2.55 2.11
CA LEU A 96 -1.43 2.54 3.58
C LEU A 96 -0.07 2.59 4.30
N GLN A 97 0.93 3.18 3.65
CA GLN A 97 2.26 3.43 4.23
C GLN A 97 2.84 2.22 4.99
N LEU A 98 2.96 1.07 4.31
CA LEU A 98 3.50 -0.15 4.90
C LEU A 98 4.88 0.16 5.50
N THR A 99 5.05 -0.12 6.80
CA THR A 99 6.22 0.28 7.58
C THR A 99 6.72 -0.90 8.42
N TRP A 100 8.02 -0.96 8.68
CA TRP A 100 8.73 -1.99 9.46
C TRP A 100 9.01 -3.33 8.75
N ASN A 101 10.22 -3.86 8.97
CA ASN A 101 10.67 -5.16 8.44
C ASN A 101 9.70 -6.31 8.73
N TYR A 102 9.08 -6.33 9.92
CA TYR A 102 8.13 -7.38 10.31
C TYR A 102 6.77 -7.27 9.61
N ASN A 103 6.45 -6.17 8.93
CA ASN A 103 5.29 -6.06 8.04
C ASN A 103 5.68 -6.31 6.58
N TYR A 104 6.83 -5.77 6.13
CA TYR A 104 7.34 -6.02 4.78
C TYR A 104 7.62 -7.50 4.51
N GLY A 105 8.18 -8.22 5.47
CA GLY A 105 8.43 -9.66 5.38
C GLY A 105 7.18 -10.49 5.04
N PRO A 106 6.14 -10.50 5.89
CA PRO A 106 4.93 -11.27 5.64
C PRO A 106 4.11 -10.74 4.46
N ALA A 107 4.08 -9.42 4.22
CA ALA A 107 3.46 -8.87 3.01
C ALA A 107 4.15 -9.42 1.75
N GLY A 108 5.48 -9.41 1.73
CA GLY A 108 6.29 -9.99 0.66
C GLY A 108 5.97 -11.45 0.41
N LYS A 109 5.94 -12.25 1.49
CA LYS A 109 5.58 -13.67 1.44
C LYS A 109 4.19 -13.91 0.86
N SER A 110 3.19 -13.11 1.25
CA SER A 110 1.81 -13.23 0.74
C SER A 110 1.68 -12.81 -0.73
N ILE A 111 2.43 -11.80 -1.16
CA ILE A 111 2.28 -11.16 -2.47
C ILE A 111 3.17 -11.80 -3.54
N GLY A 112 4.26 -12.46 -3.13
CA GLY A 112 5.24 -13.06 -4.04
C GLY A 112 6.41 -12.14 -4.38
N PHE A 113 6.86 -11.31 -3.42
CA PHE A 113 8.11 -10.54 -3.56
C PHE A 113 8.96 -10.62 -2.28
N ASN A 114 10.27 -10.38 -2.40
CA ASN A 114 11.16 -10.40 -1.25
C ASN A 114 11.06 -9.06 -0.48
N GLY A 115 10.08 -8.92 0.41
CA GLY A 115 9.86 -7.67 1.14
C GLY A 115 11.00 -7.27 2.08
N VAL A 116 11.81 -8.23 2.55
CA VAL A 116 12.99 -7.95 3.38
C VAL A 116 14.13 -7.35 2.56
N ASN A 117 14.47 -7.94 1.41
CA ASN A 117 15.62 -7.51 0.61
C ASN A 117 15.26 -6.52 -0.49
N ASN A 118 13.98 -6.40 -0.83
CA ASN A 118 13.47 -5.49 -1.86
C ASN A 118 12.25 -4.70 -1.38
N PRO A 119 12.30 -4.03 -0.21
CA PRO A 119 11.18 -3.21 0.27
C PRO A 119 10.83 -2.07 -0.69
N GLU A 120 11.80 -1.57 -1.44
CA GLU A 120 11.59 -0.52 -2.45
C GLU A 120 10.58 -0.90 -3.55
N LYS A 121 10.33 -2.20 -3.79
CA LYS A 121 9.31 -2.62 -4.76
C LYS A 121 7.92 -2.09 -4.45
N VAL A 122 7.60 -1.87 -3.17
CA VAL A 122 6.31 -1.28 -2.75
C VAL A 122 6.15 0.16 -3.28
N GLY A 123 7.25 0.87 -3.50
CA GLY A 123 7.23 2.22 -4.08
C GLY A 123 7.54 2.28 -5.58
N GLN A 124 7.78 1.14 -6.24
CA GLN A 124 8.21 1.09 -7.65
C GLN A 124 7.23 0.32 -8.54
N ASP A 125 6.56 -0.70 -8.00
CA ASP A 125 5.55 -1.48 -8.72
C ASP A 125 4.16 -1.11 -8.22
N LEU A 126 3.36 -0.54 -9.13
CA LEU A 126 2.04 0.01 -8.86
C LEU A 126 1.09 -1.07 -8.28
N THR A 127 1.19 -2.31 -8.78
CA THR A 127 0.33 -3.42 -8.36
C THR A 127 0.79 -3.98 -7.02
N ILE A 128 2.10 -4.15 -6.80
CA ILE A 128 2.64 -4.54 -5.49
C ILE A 128 2.24 -3.50 -4.43
N SER A 129 2.32 -2.21 -4.76
CA SER A 129 1.94 -1.11 -3.88
C SER A 129 0.50 -1.23 -3.40
N PHE A 130 -0.48 -1.44 -4.29
CA PHE A 130 -1.85 -1.68 -3.85
C PHE A 130 -2.03 -3.01 -3.15
N LYS A 131 -1.33 -4.07 -3.58
CA LYS A 131 -1.41 -5.38 -2.92
C LYS A 131 -0.95 -5.35 -1.47
N THR A 132 0.05 -4.54 -1.11
CA THR A 132 0.46 -4.40 0.30
C THR A 132 -0.61 -3.70 1.13
N ALA A 133 -1.30 -2.70 0.59
CA ALA A 133 -2.40 -2.03 1.27
C ALA A 133 -3.61 -2.96 1.47
N VAL A 134 -4.03 -3.70 0.43
CA VAL A 134 -5.14 -4.66 0.56
C VAL A 134 -4.75 -5.84 1.45
N TRP A 135 -3.50 -6.30 1.39
CA TRP A 135 -2.97 -7.31 2.32
C TRP A 135 -3.10 -6.85 3.77
N PHE A 136 -2.64 -5.62 4.06
CA PHE A 136 -2.68 -5.07 5.40
C PHE A 136 -4.12 -5.01 5.90
N TRP A 137 -5.03 -4.44 5.11
CA TRP A 137 -6.46 -4.35 5.44
C TRP A 137 -7.12 -5.71 5.72
N MET A 138 -6.70 -6.77 5.01
CA MET A 138 -7.40 -8.05 5.04
C MET A 138 -6.77 -9.10 5.96
N LYS A 139 -5.50 -8.94 6.34
CA LYS A 139 -4.69 -10.03 6.91
C LYS A 139 -3.76 -9.63 8.04
N ASN A 140 -3.62 -8.35 8.38
CA ASN A 140 -2.63 -7.85 9.35
C ASN A 140 -3.20 -6.75 10.25
#